data_AF-A0AAP8KKV9-F1
#
_entry.id   AF-A0AAP8KKV9-F1
#
_cell.length_a   1.000
_cell.length_b   1.000
_cell.length_c   1.000
_cell.angle_alpha   90.00
_cell.angle_beta   90.00
_cell.angle_gamma   90.00
#
_symmetry.space_group_name_H-M   'P 1'
#
loop_
_entity.id
_entity.type
_entity.pdbx_description
1 polymer ?
#
loop_
_entity_poly.entity_id
_entity_poly.type
_entity_poly.pdbx_seq_one_letter_code
_entity_poly.pdbx_strand_id
1 'polypeptide(L)'
;KLTEDQDEPDYELITFKSGERYNMVPDHAEAGVLVKENMTDVIQDFEYFLEQNHLQGDSTVDSGILVLTVEGKAVHGMDPSIGVNAGLYLLKFLASLNLDNNAQAFVAFSNRYLFNSDFGEKMGMKFHTDVMGDVTTNIGVITYDNENAGLFGIN
;
A
#
# COMPACT_ATOMS: atom_id res chain seq x y z
N LYS A 1 33.78 20.15 -9.19
CA LYS A 1 32.37 20.63 -9.19
C LYS A 1 31.55 19.40 -9.58
N LEU A 2 31.29 18.47 -8.66
CA LEU A 2 30.24 18.48 -7.62
C LEU A 2 28.86 18.76 -8.24
N THR A 3 28.23 17.71 -8.79
CA THR A 3 26.79 17.56 -9.03
C THR A 3 26.51 16.09 -9.41
N GLU A 4 26.53 15.17 -8.45
CA GLU A 4 25.95 13.81 -8.62
C GLU A 4 25.04 13.39 -7.44
N ASP A 5 24.98 14.15 -6.34
CA ASP A 5 24.19 13.79 -5.14
C ASP A 5 22.71 14.22 -5.16
N GLN A 6 22.09 14.54 -6.32
CA GLN A 6 20.72 15.09 -6.35
C GLN A 6 19.59 14.11 -6.74
N ASP A 7 19.89 12.86 -7.12
CA ASP A 7 18.87 11.93 -7.64
C ASP A 7 18.88 10.54 -6.98
N GLU A 8 19.57 10.36 -5.85
CA GLU A 8 19.52 9.08 -5.12
C GLU A 8 18.37 9.10 -4.11
N PRO A 9 17.42 8.13 -4.15
CA PRO A 9 16.26 8.14 -3.27
C PRO A 9 16.67 7.90 -1.81
N ASP A 10 15.92 8.51 -0.88
CA ASP A 10 16.16 8.31 0.56
C ASP A 10 15.69 6.90 1.01
N TYR A 11 14.71 6.36 0.27
CA TYR A 11 14.06 5.08 0.53
C TYR A 11 13.94 4.28 -0.77
N GLU A 12 14.36 3.02 -0.77
CA GLU A 12 14.10 2.09 -1.89
C GLU A 12 13.12 1.02 -1.43
N LEU A 13 12.01 0.85 -2.15
CA LEU A 13 11.08 -0.24 -1.88
C LEU A 13 11.63 -1.51 -2.53
N ILE A 14 12.02 -2.49 -1.71
CA ILE A 14 12.58 -3.76 -2.20
C ILE A 14 11.45 -4.73 -2.54
N THR A 15 10.51 -4.91 -1.61
CA THR A 15 9.36 -5.81 -1.77
C THR A 15 8.10 -5.21 -1.17
N PHE A 16 6.96 -5.60 -1.73
CA PHE A 16 5.65 -5.36 -1.14
C PHE A 16 4.77 -6.58 -1.35
N LYS A 17 4.07 -7.04 -0.32
CA LYS A 17 3.08 -8.12 -0.44
C LYS A 17 1.86 -7.82 0.44
N SER A 18 0.68 -7.97 -0.15
CA SER A 18 -0.57 -7.95 0.59
C SER A 18 -1.66 -8.70 -0.16
N GLY A 19 -2.34 -9.61 0.53
CA GLY A 19 -3.45 -10.38 -0.02
C GLY A 19 -3.05 -11.52 -0.95
N GLU A 20 -3.81 -12.61 -0.88
CA GLU A 20 -3.58 -13.83 -1.66
C GLU A 20 -4.74 -14.19 -2.59
N ARG A 21 -5.90 -13.55 -2.39
CA ARG A 21 -7.15 -13.95 -3.04
C ARG A 21 -7.91 -12.72 -3.53
N TYR A 22 -8.23 -12.71 -4.82
CA TYR A 22 -8.99 -11.64 -5.47
C TYR A 22 -10.32 -11.32 -4.78
N ASN A 23 -10.99 -12.32 -4.20
CA ASN A 23 -12.31 -12.18 -3.60
C ASN A 23 -12.30 -11.92 -2.08
N MET A 24 -11.16 -11.56 -1.50
CA MET A 24 -11.03 -11.21 -0.08
C MET A 24 -10.36 -9.85 0.06
N VAL A 25 -10.79 -9.06 1.04
CA VAL A 25 -10.04 -7.88 1.46
C VAL A 25 -8.78 -8.34 2.21
N PRO A 26 -7.57 -7.90 1.81
CA PRO A 26 -6.33 -8.21 2.51
C PRO A 26 -6.33 -7.66 3.93
N ASP A 27 -6.12 -8.54 4.91
CA ASP A 27 -5.95 -8.20 6.32
C ASP A 27 -4.50 -8.09 6.76
N HIS A 28 -3.54 -8.40 5.89
CA HIS A 28 -2.13 -8.30 6.21
C HIS A 28 -1.36 -7.69 5.05
N ALA A 29 -0.39 -6.83 5.34
CA ALA A 29 0.51 -6.23 4.38
C ALA A 29 1.91 -6.08 4.96
N GLU A 30 2.91 -6.39 4.13
CA GLU A 30 4.33 -6.27 4.47
C GLU A 30 5.06 -5.52 3.36
N ALA A 31 5.94 -4.60 3.74
CA ALA A 31 6.85 -3.90 2.84
C ALA A 31 8.28 -3.95 3.38
N GLY A 32 9.23 -4.37 2.53
CA GLY A 32 10.66 -4.29 2.79
C GLY A 32 11.23 -3.03 2.16
N VAL A 33 11.80 -2.15 2.98
CA VAL A 33 12.34 -0.85 2.57
C VAL A 33 13.81 -0.75 2.94
N LEU A 34 14.66 -0.47 1.97
CA LEU A 34 16.05 -0.08 2.23
C LEU A 34 16.08 1.42 2.53
N VAL A 35 16.63 1.79 3.68
CA VAL A 35 16.71 3.17 4.15
C VAL A 35 18.17 3.64 4.08
N LYS A 36 18.42 4.75 3.39
CA LYS A 36 19.79 5.24 3.16
C LYS A 36 20.45 5.77 4.43
N GLU A 37 19.70 6.51 5.24
CA GLU A 37 20.22 7.16 6.44
C GLU A 37 19.44 6.72 7.70
N ASN A 38 18.58 7.59 8.23
CA ASN A 38 17.98 7.45 9.54
C ASN A 38 16.64 6.70 9.50
N MET A 39 16.64 5.45 9.96
CA MET A 39 15.41 4.67 10.12
C MET A 39 14.49 5.17 11.24
N THR A 40 14.99 5.95 12.20
CA THR A 40 14.18 6.37 13.36
C THR A 40 13.01 7.25 12.96
N ASP A 41 13.20 8.18 12.03
CA ASP A 41 12.16 9.12 11.62
C ASP A 41 11.01 8.38 10.91
N VAL A 42 11.33 7.45 9.99
CA VAL A 42 10.32 6.64 9.30
C VAL A 42 9.58 5.69 10.23
N ILE A 43 10.25 5.13 11.24
CA ILE A 43 9.60 4.30 12.26
C ILE A 43 8.59 5.13 13.07
N GLN A 44 8.98 6.32 13.52
CA GLN A 44 8.12 7.20 14.29
C GLN A 44 6.93 7.71 13.45
N ASP A 45 7.17 8.08 12.19
CA ASP A 45 6.10 8.47 11.26
C ASP A 45 5.13 7.32 10.98
N PHE A 46 5.65 6.08 10.91
CA PHE A 46 4.84 4.88 10.71
C PHE A 46 3.97 4.58 11.93
N GLU A 47 4.52 4.61 13.14
CA GLU A 47 3.77 4.46 14.39
C GLU A 47 2.65 5.51 14.48
N TYR A 48 2.98 6.78 14.20
CA TYR A 48 1.99 7.85 14.15
C TYR A 48 0.90 7.59 13.09
N PHE A 49 1.27 7.11 11.90
CA PHE A 49 0.32 6.76 10.85
C PHE A 49 -0.64 5.65 11.29
N LEU A 50 -0.15 4.60 11.96
CA LEU A 50 -0.98 3.54 12.51
C LEU A 50 -1.99 4.09 13.52
N GLU A 51 -1.53 4.92 14.45
CA GLU A 51 -2.39 5.56 15.45
C GLU A 51 -3.48 6.43 14.82
N GLN A 52 -3.14 7.31 13.88
CA GLN A 52 -4.12 8.20 13.24
C GLN A 52 -5.20 7.45 12.45
N ASN A 53 -4.84 6.30 11.86
CA ASN A 53 -5.76 5.49 11.07
C ASN A 53 -6.42 4.37 11.88
N HIS A 54 -6.15 4.26 13.19
CA HIS A 54 -6.65 3.20 14.08
C HIS A 54 -6.30 1.79 13.57
N LEU A 55 -5.09 1.63 13.06
CA LEU A 55 -4.57 0.37 12.52
C LEU A 55 -3.68 -0.33 13.56
N GLN A 56 -3.53 -1.64 13.39
CA GLN A 56 -2.49 -2.42 14.06
C GLN A 56 -1.36 -2.68 13.08
N GLY A 57 -0.15 -2.87 13.60
CA GLY A 57 1.04 -3.06 12.79
C GLY A 57 2.30 -2.89 13.63
N ASP A 58 3.43 -3.15 13.00
CA ASP A 58 4.74 -3.02 13.62
C ASP A 58 5.82 -2.74 12.58
N SER A 59 6.98 -2.29 13.05
CA SER A 59 8.17 -2.13 12.23
C SER A 59 9.32 -2.90 12.84
N THR A 60 10.03 -3.68 12.04
CA THR A 60 11.23 -4.42 12.45
C THR A 60 12.37 -4.15 11.49
N VAL A 61 13.61 -4.40 11.93
CA VAL A 61 14.78 -4.31 11.07
C VAL A 61 15.37 -5.70 10.93
N ASP A 62 15.34 -6.25 9.71
CA ASP A 62 15.96 -7.53 9.37
C ASP A 62 17.11 -7.29 8.38
N SER A 63 18.32 -7.65 8.80
CA SER A 63 19.50 -7.63 7.93
C SER A 63 19.77 -6.29 7.21
N GLY A 64 19.39 -5.18 7.85
CA GLY A 64 19.54 -3.82 7.30
C GLY A 64 18.36 -3.34 6.45
N ILE A 65 17.30 -4.13 6.32
CA ILE A 65 16.03 -3.77 5.68
C ILE A 65 14.99 -3.44 6.75
N LEU A 66 14.32 -2.31 6.60
CA LEU A 66 13.18 -1.94 7.42
C LEU A 66 11.95 -2.69 6.88
N VAL A 67 11.36 -3.54 7.72
CA VAL A 67 10.13 -4.28 7.42
C VAL A 67 8.98 -3.57 8.11
N LEU A 68 8.00 -3.12 7.34
CA LEU A 68 6.79 -2.46 7.81
C LEU A 68 5.59 -3.38 7.63
N THR A 69 4.85 -3.61 8.70
CA THR A 69 3.69 -4.50 8.73
C THR A 69 2.44 -3.73 9.10
N VAL A 70 1.35 -3.94 8.35
CA VAL A 70 0.00 -3.43 8.68
C VAL A 70 -0.97 -4.59 8.76
N GLU A 71 -1.75 -4.60 9.84
CA GLU A 71 -2.88 -5.48 10.04
C GLU A 71 -4.19 -4.72 9.77
N GLY A 72 -5.05 -5.33 8.97
CA GLY A 72 -6.33 -4.84 8.53
C GLY A 72 -7.47 -5.74 9.01
N LYS A 73 -8.49 -5.88 8.18
CA LYS A 73 -9.68 -6.68 8.49
C LYS A 73 -10.22 -7.35 7.25
N ALA A 74 -10.10 -8.67 7.22
CA ALA A 74 -10.54 -9.50 6.10
C ALA A 74 -12.06 -9.62 6.07
N VAL A 75 -12.62 -9.41 4.90
CA VAL A 75 -14.03 -9.61 4.57
C VAL A 75 -14.14 -10.14 3.14
N HIS A 76 -15.30 -10.67 2.78
CA HIS A 76 -15.56 -11.07 1.40
C HIS A 76 -15.58 -9.83 0.50
N GLY A 77 -14.91 -9.87 -0.65
CA GLY A 77 -14.78 -8.77 -1.60
C GLY A 77 -16.09 -8.32 -2.29
N MET A 78 -17.23 -8.86 -1.87
CA MET A 78 -18.55 -8.43 -2.34
C MET A 78 -18.93 -7.07 -1.74
N ASP A 79 -18.40 -6.76 -0.56
CA ASP A 79 -18.52 -5.45 0.06
C ASP A 79 -17.19 -5.14 0.77
N PRO A 80 -16.21 -4.56 0.07
CA PRO A 80 -14.92 -4.26 0.67
C PRO A 80 -15.00 -3.16 1.75
N SER A 81 -16.07 -2.35 1.75
CA SER A 81 -16.25 -1.20 2.65
C SER A 81 -16.42 -1.58 4.13
N ILE A 82 -16.81 -2.82 4.42
CA ILE A 82 -16.94 -3.35 5.79
C ILE A 82 -15.61 -3.92 6.35
N GLY A 83 -14.58 -3.98 5.50
CA GLY A 83 -13.23 -4.43 5.81
C GLY A 83 -12.25 -3.26 5.97
N VAL A 84 -10.98 -3.61 6.15
CA VAL A 84 -9.86 -2.67 6.17
C VAL A 84 -8.75 -3.29 5.33
N ASN A 85 -8.46 -2.71 4.17
CA ASN A 85 -7.46 -3.24 3.24
C ASN A 85 -6.05 -2.83 3.70
N ALA A 86 -5.35 -3.74 4.38
CA ALA A 86 -4.02 -3.49 4.93
C ALA A 86 -3.04 -2.96 3.87
N GLY A 87 -3.06 -3.56 2.68
CA GLY A 87 -2.15 -3.22 1.59
C GLY A 87 -2.35 -1.80 1.07
N LEU A 88 -3.61 -1.36 0.91
CA LEU A 88 -3.89 0.00 0.47
C LEU A 88 -3.47 1.04 1.52
N TYR A 89 -3.62 0.76 2.82
CA TYR A 89 -3.13 1.63 3.87
C TYR A 89 -1.61 1.69 3.94
N LEU A 90 -0.91 0.57 3.80
CA LEU A 90 0.55 0.56 3.78
C LEU A 90 1.11 1.33 2.57
N LEU A 91 0.52 1.17 1.37
CA LEU A 91 0.90 1.99 0.20
C LEU A 91 0.58 3.47 0.41
N LYS A 92 -0.48 3.79 1.15
CA LYS A 92 -0.82 5.17 1.49
C LYS A 92 0.24 5.81 2.38
N PHE A 93 0.77 5.06 3.36
CA PHE A 93 1.92 5.48 4.16
C PHE A 93 3.18 5.66 3.30
N LEU A 94 3.55 4.64 2.52
CA LEU A 94 4.77 4.67 1.70
C LEU A 94 4.83 5.88 0.74
N ALA A 95 3.68 6.38 0.30
CA ALA A 95 3.61 7.58 -0.54
C ALA A 95 3.97 8.90 0.15
N SER A 96 4.15 8.94 1.48
CA SER A 96 4.74 10.11 2.15
C SER A 96 6.27 10.11 2.11
N LEU A 97 6.90 9.00 1.69
CA LEU A 97 8.34 8.84 1.63
C LEU A 97 8.90 9.24 0.26
N ASN A 98 10.17 9.65 0.24
CA ASN A 98 10.93 9.95 -0.98
C ASN A 98 11.50 8.65 -1.59
N LEU A 99 10.61 7.87 -2.21
CA LEU A 99 10.91 6.56 -2.78
C LEU A 99 11.67 6.63 -4.11
N ASP A 100 12.27 5.50 -4.52
CA ASP A 100 12.74 5.29 -5.89
C ASP A 100 11.61 5.47 -6.93
N ASN A 101 11.98 5.84 -8.16
CA ASN A 101 11.02 6.26 -9.19
C ASN A 101 9.92 5.23 -9.49
N ASN A 102 10.26 3.94 -9.50
CA ASN A 102 9.31 2.86 -9.80
C ASN A 102 8.35 2.65 -8.65
N ALA A 103 8.86 2.60 -7.42
CA ALA A 103 8.05 2.52 -6.22
C ALA A 103 7.14 3.76 -6.07
N GLN A 104 7.66 4.96 -6.34
CA GLN A 104 6.89 6.19 -6.32
C GLN A 104 5.71 6.15 -7.31
N ALA A 105 5.95 5.67 -8.54
CA ALA A 105 4.88 5.48 -9.52
C ALA A 105 3.85 4.43 -9.08
N PHE A 106 4.31 3.32 -8.48
CA PHE A 106 3.45 2.25 -7.96
C PHE A 106 2.53 2.72 -6.82
N VAL A 107 3.07 3.40 -5.80
CA VAL A 107 2.28 3.94 -4.69
C VAL A 107 1.36 5.08 -5.17
N ALA A 108 1.80 5.90 -6.12
CA ALA A 108 0.99 6.98 -6.69
C ALA A 108 -0.21 6.42 -7.46
N PHE A 109 -0.03 5.33 -8.21
CA PHE A 109 -1.12 4.65 -8.90
C PHE A 109 -2.18 4.16 -7.91
N SER A 110 -1.75 3.47 -6.83
CA SER A 110 -2.65 3.01 -5.78
C SER A 110 -3.44 4.14 -5.15
N ASN A 111 -2.77 5.22 -4.74
CA ASN A 111 -3.44 6.37 -4.11
C ASN A 111 -4.41 7.09 -5.05
N ARG A 112 -4.07 7.15 -6.34
CA ARG A 112 -4.88 7.81 -7.36
C ARG A 112 -6.14 7.04 -7.71
N TYR A 113 -6.07 5.71 -7.78
CA TYR A 113 -7.15 4.90 -8.36
C TYR A 113 -7.80 3.91 -7.38
N LEU A 114 -7.09 3.45 -6.34
CA LEU A 114 -7.50 2.28 -5.56
C LEU A 114 -7.83 2.64 -4.10
N PHE A 115 -6.99 3.43 -3.44
CA PHE A 115 -7.19 3.78 -2.02
C PHE A 115 -8.51 4.51 -1.80
N ASN A 116 -9.33 4.05 -0.84
CA ASN A 116 -10.67 4.60 -0.53
C ASN A 116 -11.56 4.76 -1.78
N SER A 117 -11.70 3.69 -2.55
CA SER A 117 -12.51 3.64 -3.79
C SER A 117 -13.25 2.30 -3.90
N ASP A 118 -13.93 1.89 -2.84
CA ASP A 118 -14.62 0.60 -2.72
C ASP A 118 -15.70 0.38 -3.80
N PHE A 119 -16.24 1.45 -4.38
CA PHE A 119 -17.30 1.41 -5.40
C PHE A 119 -16.82 1.95 -6.75
N GLY A 120 -15.52 1.84 -7.04
CA GLY A 120 -14.92 2.20 -8.32
C GLY A 120 -14.95 3.70 -8.64
N GLU A 121 -15.10 4.58 -7.65
CA GLU A 121 -15.21 6.03 -7.87
C GLU A 121 -14.00 6.63 -8.57
N LYS A 122 -12.80 6.26 -8.13
CA LYS A 122 -11.56 6.80 -8.67
C LYS A 122 -11.20 6.20 -10.03
N MET A 123 -11.77 5.04 -10.36
CA MET A 123 -11.64 4.39 -11.66
C MET A 123 -12.70 4.89 -12.68
N GLY A 124 -13.62 5.75 -12.26
CA GLY A 124 -14.73 6.19 -13.11
C GLY A 124 -15.74 5.07 -13.41
N MET A 125 -15.81 4.05 -12.56
CA MET A 125 -16.69 2.88 -12.70
C MET A 125 -17.87 2.90 -11.72
N LYS A 126 -18.04 3.98 -10.94
CA LYS A 126 -19.16 4.12 -10.02
C LYS A 126 -20.48 4.02 -10.77
N PHE A 127 -21.25 2.99 -10.46
CA PHE A 127 -22.53 2.72 -11.09
C PHE A 127 -23.46 2.01 -10.11
N HIS A 128 -24.74 2.34 -10.17
CA HIS A 128 -25.77 1.79 -9.29
C HIS A 128 -27.02 1.43 -10.10
N THR A 129 -27.68 0.34 -9.71
CA THR A 129 -29.05 0.03 -10.15
C THR A 129 -29.91 -0.38 -8.98
N ASP A 130 -31.18 0.02 -8.97
CA ASP A 130 -32.13 -0.30 -7.88
C ASP A 130 -32.33 -1.83 -7.69
N VAL A 131 -32.01 -2.64 -8.70
CA VAL A 131 -32.22 -4.09 -8.70
C VAL A 131 -30.97 -4.87 -8.28
N MET A 132 -29.78 -4.47 -8.74
CA MET A 132 -28.54 -5.21 -8.52
C MET A 132 -27.58 -4.54 -7.53
N GLY A 133 -27.87 -3.30 -7.09
CA GLY A 133 -27.01 -2.53 -6.20
C GLY A 133 -25.87 -1.82 -6.91
N ASP A 134 -24.83 -1.50 -6.14
CA ASP A 134 -23.63 -0.78 -6.57
C ASP A 134 -22.58 -1.71 -7.19
N VAL A 135 -21.81 -1.18 -8.13
CA VAL A 135 -20.53 -1.77 -8.52
C VAL A 135 -19.57 -1.67 -7.34
N THR A 136 -18.92 -2.76 -7.01
CA THR A 136 -17.85 -2.83 -6.00
C THR A 136 -16.53 -3.19 -6.66
N THR A 137 -15.43 -2.67 -6.13
CA THR A 137 -14.07 -2.99 -6.59
C THR A 137 -13.21 -3.39 -5.40
N ASN A 138 -12.82 -4.67 -5.32
CA ASN A 138 -11.94 -5.17 -4.27
C ASN A 138 -10.52 -5.36 -4.78
N ILE A 139 -9.53 -4.85 -4.04
CA ILE A 139 -8.12 -5.04 -4.34
C ILE A 139 -7.62 -6.17 -3.45
N GLY A 140 -7.71 -7.39 -3.96
CA GLY A 140 -7.46 -8.62 -3.18
C GLY A 140 -6.03 -9.16 -3.25
N VAL A 141 -5.22 -8.64 -4.19
CA VAL A 141 -3.80 -9.02 -4.34
C VAL A 141 -2.99 -7.79 -4.69
N ILE A 142 -1.89 -7.55 -3.97
CA ILE A 142 -0.95 -6.48 -4.23
C ILE A 142 0.45 -7.06 -4.06
N THR A 143 1.27 -6.98 -5.11
CA THR A 143 2.67 -7.39 -5.06
C THR A 143 3.56 -6.40 -5.77
N TYR A 144 4.74 -6.15 -5.22
CA TYR A 144 5.81 -5.40 -5.85
C TYR A 144 7.15 -6.05 -5.47
N ASP A 145 8.10 -5.98 -6.39
CA ASP A 145 9.48 -6.42 -6.23
C ASP A 145 10.34 -5.52 -7.13
N ASN A 146 11.47 -5.03 -6.65
CA ASN A 146 12.29 -4.04 -7.36
C ASN A 146 12.97 -4.59 -8.64
N GLU A 147 13.05 -5.92 -8.80
CA GLU A 147 13.55 -6.57 -10.02
C GLU A 147 12.42 -6.85 -11.03
N ASN A 148 11.18 -6.94 -10.56
CA ASN A 148 10.02 -7.36 -11.35
C ASN A 148 8.95 -6.26 -11.45
N ALA A 149 7.82 -6.58 -12.11
CA ALA A 149 6.70 -5.65 -12.23
C ALA A 149 5.79 -5.68 -11.00
N GLY A 150 5.28 -4.51 -10.60
CA GLY A 150 4.19 -4.41 -9.65
C GLY A 150 2.86 -4.92 -10.21
N LEU A 151 2.03 -5.52 -9.37
CA LEU A 151 0.72 -6.09 -9.72
C LEU A 151 -0.35 -5.67 -8.71
N PHE A 152 -1.51 -5.28 -9.23
CA PHE A 152 -2.75 -5.10 -8.48
C PHE A 152 -3.80 -6.06 -9.03
N GLY A 153 -4.25 -7.01 -8.22
CA GLY A 153 -5.35 -7.92 -8.52
C GLY A 153 -6.67 -7.33 -8.04
N ILE A 154 -7.53 -6.98 -8.99
CA ILE A 154 -8.82 -6.32 -8.74
C ILE A 154 -9.95 -7.30 -9.07
N ASN A 155 -10.93 -7.42 -8.17
CA ASN A 155 -12.18 -8.15 -8.36
C ASN A 155 -13.37 -7.20 -8.45
#